data_AF-A0A9E6UKP8-F1
#
_entry.id   AF-A0A9E6UKP8-F1
#
_cell.length_a   1.000
_cell.length_b   1.000
_cell.length_c   1.000
_cell.angle_alpha   90.00
_cell.angle_beta   90.00
_cell.angle_gamma   90.00
#
_symmetry.space_group_name_H-M   'P 1'
#
loop_
_entity.id
_entity.type
_entity.pdbx_description
1 polymer ?
#
loop_
_entity_poly.entity_id
_entity_poly.type
_entity_poly.pdbx_seq_one_letter_code
_entity_poly.pdbx_strand_id
1 'polypeptide(L)'
;MNIDPEALYQSLATQEPTPLAALPRTHGMYALYDHEGVMRYVGITMNDQSGFYGRIYQRHVAGSESRSHKFSHAYNTGRMWRAARDSRPDAKLSKGLRTAFVRRFCRATVIEVPIARHADLPLLERTVQRLAPAGQLTWIDARGFEPIDEPRALVDLLLAELAYTSDRVEALLRQAALHSARPR
;
A
#
# COMPACT_ATOMS: atom_id res chain seq x y z
N MET A 1 32.50 0.83 -1.25
CA MET A 1 31.73 0.54 -0.02
C MET A 1 30.58 -0.39 -0.41
N ASN A 2 30.48 -1.57 0.18
CA ASN A 2 29.39 -2.52 -0.09
C ASN A 2 28.12 -2.08 0.67
N ILE A 3 26.93 -2.18 0.08
CA ILE A 3 25.69 -1.90 0.80
C ILE A 3 25.32 -3.16 1.58
N ASP A 4 25.22 -3.06 2.90
CA ASP A 4 24.88 -4.18 3.79
C ASP A 4 23.35 -4.41 3.82
N PRO A 5 22.85 -5.57 3.36
CA PRO A 5 21.41 -5.89 3.40
C PRO A 5 20.82 -5.95 4.81
N GLU A 6 21.60 -6.36 5.82
CA GLU A 6 21.10 -6.44 7.21
C GLU A 6 20.88 -5.03 7.77
N ALA A 7 21.88 -4.15 7.64
CA ALA A 7 21.74 -2.75 8.00
C ALA A 7 20.55 -2.06 7.29
N LEU A 8 20.35 -2.38 6.00
CA LEU A 8 19.20 -1.89 5.24
C LEU A 8 17.86 -2.39 5.79
N TYR A 9 17.75 -3.69 6.09
CA TYR A 9 16.54 -4.27 6.69
C TYR A 9 16.25 -3.62 8.05
N GLN A 10 17.25 -3.53 8.93
CA GLN A 10 17.11 -2.92 10.25
C GLN A 10 16.68 -1.46 10.12
N SER A 11 17.35 -0.67 9.27
CA SER A 11 16.97 0.73 9.05
C SER A 11 15.54 0.88 8.53
N LEU A 12 15.08 0.00 7.62
CA LEU A 12 13.70 0.01 7.17
C LEU A 12 12.72 -0.30 8.32
N ALA A 13 13.06 -1.26 9.17
CA ALA A 13 12.20 -1.80 10.24
C ALA A 13 12.14 -0.92 11.50
N THR A 14 13.20 -0.17 11.81
CA THR A 14 13.32 0.61 13.05
C THR A 14 13.11 2.11 12.88
N GLN A 15 13.23 2.63 11.65
CA GLN A 15 12.96 4.04 11.38
C GLN A 15 11.48 4.36 11.60
N GLU A 16 11.20 5.57 12.11
CA GLU A 16 9.84 6.07 12.22
C GLU A 16 9.15 6.14 10.84
N PRO A 17 8.02 5.42 10.63
CA PRO A 17 7.33 5.42 9.35
C PRO A 17 6.73 6.78 9.01
N THR A 18 7.03 7.27 7.81
CA THR A 18 6.62 8.60 7.33
C THR A 18 5.20 8.55 6.73
N PRO A 19 4.37 9.60 6.92
CA PRO A 19 3.12 9.77 6.18
C PRO A 19 3.33 9.73 4.67
N LEU A 20 2.47 9.01 3.94
CA LEU A 20 2.68 8.77 2.50
C LEU A 20 2.71 10.05 1.66
N ALA A 21 2.04 11.11 2.10
CA ALA A 21 2.04 12.41 1.41
C ALA A 21 3.37 13.18 1.55
N ALA A 22 4.19 12.84 2.54
CA ALA A 22 5.48 13.47 2.83
C ALA A 22 6.68 12.71 2.24
N LEU A 23 6.43 11.70 1.41
CA LEU A 23 7.50 10.89 0.83
C LEU A 23 8.39 11.72 -0.12
N PRO A 24 9.72 11.53 -0.05
CA PRO A 24 10.63 12.24 -0.95
C PRO A 24 10.48 11.76 -2.39
N ARG A 25 10.97 12.57 -3.32
CA ARG A 25 11.00 12.28 -4.76
C ARG A 25 12.32 11.62 -5.19
N THR A 26 13.03 11.00 -4.26
CA THR A 26 14.29 10.28 -4.49
C THR A 26 14.04 8.78 -4.71
N HIS A 27 15.12 8.01 -4.91
CA HIS A 27 15.08 6.61 -5.36
C HIS A 27 15.83 5.70 -4.41
N GLY A 28 15.49 4.41 -4.42
CA GLY A 28 16.12 3.41 -3.57
C GLY A 28 15.14 2.35 -3.11
N MET A 29 15.21 2.00 -1.83
CA MET A 29 14.41 0.93 -1.24
C MET A 29 13.41 1.48 -0.23
N TYR A 30 12.28 0.82 -0.07
CA TYR A 30 11.21 1.23 0.84
C TYR A 30 10.52 0.04 1.48
N ALA A 31 9.91 0.28 2.63
CA ALA A 31 8.96 -0.63 3.26
C ALA A 31 7.58 -0.01 3.33
N LEU A 32 6.53 -0.83 3.14
CA LEU A 32 5.14 -0.43 3.29
C LEU A 32 4.59 -0.96 4.61
N TYR A 33 3.98 -0.06 5.37
CA TYR A 33 3.36 -0.34 6.66
C TYR A 33 1.84 -0.23 6.51
N ASP A 34 1.13 -1.22 7.04
CA ASP A 34 -0.32 -1.21 7.08
C ASP A 34 -0.86 -0.23 8.13
N HIS A 35 -2.18 -0.24 8.33
CA HIS A 35 -2.87 0.62 9.28
C HIS A 35 -2.61 0.26 10.74
N GLU A 36 -2.04 -0.91 11.02
CA GLU A 36 -1.64 -1.37 12.36
C GLU A 36 -0.17 -1.04 12.65
N GLY A 37 0.54 -0.44 11.70
CA GLY A 37 1.97 -0.16 11.82
C GLY A 37 2.85 -1.37 11.59
N VAL A 38 2.33 -2.44 10.96
CA VAL A 38 3.11 -3.64 10.64
C VAL A 38 3.71 -3.52 9.25
N MET A 39 5.01 -3.78 9.13
CA MET A 39 5.71 -3.85 7.85
C MET A 39 5.23 -5.06 7.04
N ARG A 40 4.62 -4.85 5.87
CA ARG A 40 4.03 -5.93 5.04
C ARG A 40 4.75 -6.18 3.72
N TYR A 41 5.53 -5.23 3.24
CA TYR A 41 6.20 -5.31 1.95
C TYR A 41 7.50 -4.51 1.97
N VAL A 42 8.54 -5.04 1.32
CA VAL A 42 9.75 -4.29 0.96
C VAL A 42 9.83 -4.24 -0.55
N GLY A 43 10.12 -3.07 -1.11
CA GLY A 43 10.32 -2.92 -2.54
C GLY A 43 11.34 -1.87 -2.93
N ILE A 44 11.58 -1.76 -4.23
CA ILE A 44 12.53 -0.78 -4.79
C ILE A 44 11.86 0.18 -5.79
N THR A 45 12.49 1.34 -5.98
CA THR A 45 12.17 2.28 -7.05
C THR A 45 13.46 2.89 -7.59
N MET A 46 13.66 2.79 -8.91
CA MET A 46 14.84 3.33 -9.60
C MET A 46 14.48 4.11 -10.88
N ASN A 47 13.34 3.79 -11.50
CA ASN A 47 12.92 4.36 -12.79
C ASN A 47 11.64 5.21 -12.71
N ASP A 48 11.12 5.45 -11.51
CA ASP A 48 9.92 6.27 -11.34
C ASP A 48 10.30 7.76 -11.40
N GLN A 49 9.69 8.53 -12.30
CA GLN A 49 10.00 9.96 -12.45
C GLN A 49 9.75 10.78 -11.17
N SER A 50 8.86 10.31 -10.29
CA SER A 50 8.58 10.93 -8.99
C SER A 50 9.15 10.13 -7.82
N GLY A 51 10.08 9.21 -8.05
CA GLY A 51 10.79 8.47 -7.00
C GLY A 51 9.88 7.65 -6.10
N PHE A 52 10.12 7.68 -4.79
CA PHE A 52 9.26 7.04 -3.79
C PHE A 52 7.84 7.58 -3.80
N TYR A 53 7.65 8.90 -3.94
CA TYR A 53 6.32 9.49 -4.06
C TYR A 53 5.53 8.90 -5.23
N GLY A 54 6.13 8.80 -6.42
CA GLY A 54 5.45 8.21 -7.57
C GLY A 54 5.16 6.73 -7.38
N ARG A 55 6.16 5.96 -6.91
CA ARG A 55 5.99 4.52 -6.74
C ARG A 55 4.97 4.18 -5.65
N ILE A 56 5.05 4.84 -4.51
CA ILE A 56 4.22 4.52 -3.34
C ILE A 56 2.90 5.29 -3.43
N TYR A 57 2.94 6.62 -3.34
CA TYR A 57 1.74 7.46 -3.20
C TYR A 57 0.85 7.48 -4.45
N GLN A 58 1.41 7.34 -5.66
CA GLN A 58 0.60 7.31 -6.89
C GLN A 58 0.25 5.88 -7.29
N ARG A 59 1.24 4.96 -7.34
CA ARG A 59 1.00 3.59 -7.85
C ARG A 59 0.47 2.64 -6.78
N HIS A 60 1.20 2.41 -5.69
CA HIS A 60 0.73 1.48 -4.66
C HIS A 60 -0.61 1.89 -4.05
N VAL A 61 -0.84 3.19 -3.84
CA VAL A 61 -2.07 3.73 -3.23
C VAL A 61 -3.24 3.90 -4.21
N ALA A 62 -3.02 4.56 -5.35
CA ALA A 62 -4.11 5.00 -6.24
C ALA A 62 -4.19 4.20 -7.56
N GLY A 63 -3.27 3.27 -7.78
CA GLY A 63 -3.24 2.38 -8.94
C GLY A 63 -4.44 1.43 -9.00
N SER A 64 -4.45 0.57 -10.03
CA SER A 64 -5.41 -0.53 -10.13
C SER A 64 -5.29 -1.49 -8.95
N GLU A 65 -6.33 -2.29 -8.73
CA GLU A 65 -6.42 -3.30 -7.67
C GLU A 65 -5.57 -4.56 -7.97
N SER A 66 -4.59 -4.45 -8.88
CA SER A 66 -3.67 -5.53 -9.21
C SER A 66 -2.67 -5.75 -8.07
N ARG A 67 -2.14 -6.97 -7.99
CA ARG A 67 -1.19 -7.41 -6.96
C ARG A 67 0.13 -6.63 -6.94
N SER A 68 0.43 -5.87 -8.00
CA SER A 68 1.60 -4.98 -8.05
C SER A 68 1.38 -3.68 -7.27
N HIS A 69 0.13 -3.25 -7.09
CA HIS A 69 -0.22 -2.06 -6.32
C HIS A 69 -0.66 -2.46 -4.91
N LYS A 70 0.31 -2.88 -4.11
CA LYS A 70 0.15 -3.47 -2.77
C LYS A 70 -0.97 -2.86 -1.92
N PHE A 71 -0.97 -1.56 -1.63
CA PHE A 71 -2.06 -0.95 -0.84
C PHE A 71 -3.42 -1.04 -1.53
N SER A 72 -3.49 -0.68 -2.81
CA SER A 72 -4.72 -0.79 -3.61
C SER A 72 -5.28 -2.21 -3.63
N HIS A 73 -4.42 -3.24 -3.65
CA HIS A 73 -4.85 -4.63 -3.60
C HIS A 73 -5.29 -5.04 -2.18
N ALA A 74 -4.45 -4.77 -1.18
CA ALA A 74 -4.67 -5.16 0.22
C ALA A 74 -6.01 -4.65 0.75
N TYR A 75 -6.32 -3.39 0.47
CA TYR A 75 -7.52 -2.72 1.00
C TYR A 75 -8.71 -2.74 0.03
N ASN A 76 -8.66 -3.52 -1.07
CA ASN A 76 -9.82 -3.69 -1.94
C ASN A 76 -10.80 -4.70 -1.35
N THR A 77 -11.48 -4.30 -0.27
CA THR A 77 -12.37 -5.15 0.53
C THR A 77 -13.57 -4.34 1.04
N GLY A 78 -14.68 -5.00 1.35
CA GLY A 78 -15.89 -4.40 1.93
C GLY A 78 -16.34 -3.12 1.23
N ARG A 79 -16.50 -2.03 1.98
CA ARG A 79 -16.90 -0.69 1.49
C ARG A 79 -15.84 0.00 0.62
N MET A 80 -14.60 -0.47 0.67
CA MET A 80 -13.50 0.01 -0.17
C MET A 80 -13.33 -0.81 -1.45
N TRP A 81 -14.13 -1.86 -1.62
CA TRP A 81 -14.02 -2.77 -2.74
C TRP A 81 -14.61 -2.17 -4.02
N ARG A 82 -13.95 -2.45 -5.13
CA ARG A 82 -14.58 -2.45 -6.45
C ARG A 82 -14.03 -3.55 -7.34
N ALA A 83 -14.80 -3.92 -8.36
CA ALA A 83 -14.31 -4.74 -9.45
C ALA A 83 -13.25 -3.98 -10.27
N ALA A 84 -12.33 -4.73 -10.86
CA ALA A 84 -11.27 -4.14 -11.69
C ALA A 84 -11.87 -3.34 -12.84
N ARG A 85 -11.39 -2.10 -13.01
CA ARG A 85 -11.83 -1.13 -14.04
C ARG A 85 -13.30 -0.69 -13.94
N ASP A 86 -14.03 -1.04 -12.89
CA ASP A 86 -15.39 -0.55 -12.67
C ASP A 86 -15.37 0.97 -12.43
N SER A 87 -16.06 1.71 -13.31
CA SER A 87 -16.07 3.16 -13.36
C SER A 87 -17.43 3.77 -12.99
N ARG A 88 -18.37 2.94 -12.52
CA ARG A 88 -19.67 3.38 -12.02
C ARG A 88 -19.51 4.28 -10.78
N PRO A 89 -20.48 5.16 -10.48
CA PRO A 89 -20.38 6.11 -9.37
C PRO A 89 -20.03 5.46 -8.02
N ASP A 90 -20.75 4.41 -7.61
CA ASP A 90 -20.54 3.70 -6.34
C ASP A 90 -19.14 3.05 -6.27
N ALA A 91 -18.66 2.48 -7.38
CA ALA A 91 -17.32 1.91 -7.50
C ALA A 91 -16.22 2.98 -7.43
N LYS A 92 -16.42 4.15 -8.07
CA LYS A 92 -15.50 5.29 -7.98
C LYS A 92 -15.43 5.83 -6.55
N LEU A 93 -16.57 5.91 -5.86
CA LEU A 93 -16.64 6.34 -4.46
C LEU A 93 -15.85 5.37 -3.56
N SER A 94 -16.03 4.07 -3.75
CA SER A 94 -15.31 3.03 -2.98
C SER A 94 -13.80 3.08 -3.22
N LYS A 95 -13.36 3.30 -4.47
CA LYS A 95 -11.93 3.56 -4.77
C LYS A 95 -11.42 4.83 -4.07
N GLY A 96 -12.23 5.89 -4.08
CA GLY A 96 -11.92 7.16 -3.41
C GLY A 96 -11.72 6.95 -1.91
N LEU A 97 -12.65 6.25 -1.26
CA LEU A 97 -12.55 5.87 0.15
C LEU A 97 -11.29 5.06 0.44
N ARG A 98 -10.99 4.02 -0.36
CA ARG A 98 -9.77 3.23 -0.22
C ARG A 98 -8.51 4.08 -0.29
N THR A 99 -8.46 4.98 -1.27
CA THR A 99 -7.33 5.89 -1.46
C THR A 99 -7.15 6.80 -0.25
N ALA A 100 -8.24 7.35 0.28
CA ALA A 100 -8.22 8.19 1.47
C ALA A 100 -7.77 7.40 2.71
N PHE A 101 -8.29 6.17 2.89
CA PHE A 101 -7.94 5.28 3.99
C PHE A 101 -6.44 5.00 4.04
N VAL A 102 -5.88 4.56 2.91
CA VAL A 102 -4.46 4.22 2.83
C VAL A 102 -3.61 5.46 3.11
N ARG A 103 -3.96 6.63 2.57
CA ARG A 103 -3.20 7.87 2.83
C ARG A 103 -3.28 8.31 4.29
N ARG A 104 -4.40 8.05 4.95
CA ARG A 104 -4.63 8.46 6.34
C ARG A 104 -3.91 7.55 7.34
N PHE A 105 -4.02 6.23 7.16
CA PHE A 105 -3.62 5.26 8.19
C PHE A 105 -2.35 4.46 7.85
N CYS A 106 -1.98 4.31 6.58
CA CYS A 106 -0.76 3.58 6.22
C CYS A 106 0.46 4.50 6.18
N ARG A 107 1.65 3.90 6.27
CA ARG A 107 2.93 4.61 6.30
C ARG A 107 3.98 3.91 5.44
N ALA A 108 5.12 4.55 5.26
CA ALA A 108 6.27 3.93 4.61
C ALA A 108 7.58 4.45 5.22
N THR A 109 8.60 3.59 5.26
CA THR A 109 9.99 4.02 5.45
C THR A 109 10.71 3.91 4.12
N VAL A 110 11.71 4.75 3.91
CA VAL A 110 12.48 4.82 2.66
C VAL A 110 13.96 4.97 2.98
N ILE A 111 14.80 4.33 2.17
CA ILE A 111 16.25 4.48 2.21
C ILE A 111 16.69 4.86 0.80
N GLU A 112 17.26 6.05 0.68
CA GLU A 112 17.83 6.51 -0.58
C GLU A 112 19.07 5.67 -0.92
N VAL A 113 19.12 5.19 -2.15
CA VAL A 113 20.27 4.45 -2.67
C VAL A 113 20.88 5.26 -3.81
N PRO A 114 22.19 5.58 -3.75
CA PRO A 114 22.86 6.34 -4.81
C PRO A 114 22.68 5.69 -6.18
N ILE A 115 22.53 6.51 -7.22
CA ILE A 115 22.32 6.05 -8.61
C ILE A 115 23.40 5.05 -9.05
N ALA A 116 24.66 5.28 -8.66
CA ALA A 116 25.79 4.38 -8.95
C ALA A 116 25.60 2.95 -8.42
N ARG A 117 24.63 2.72 -7.53
CA ARG A 117 24.31 1.45 -6.89
C ARG A 117 22.92 0.91 -7.25
N HIS A 118 22.20 1.57 -8.17
CA HIS A 118 20.86 1.10 -8.58
C HIS A 118 20.88 -0.29 -9.21
N ALA A 119 21.99 -0.67 -9.85
CA ALA A 119 22.18 -2.01 -10.39
C ALA A 119 22.09 -3.12 -9.32
N ASP A 120 22.38 -2.80 -8.05
CA ASP A 120 22.33 -3.76 -6.95
C ASP A 120 20.93 -3.91 -6.35
N LEU A 121 20.03 -2.94 -6.58
CA LEU A 121 18.71 -2.88 -5.93
C LEU A 121 17.88 -4.17 -6.08
N PRO A 122 17.80 -4.83 -7.25
CA PRO A 122 17.03 -6.08 -7.35
C PRO A 122 17.59 -7.24 -6.52
N LEU A 123 18.92 -7.31 -6.35
CA LEU A 123 19.54 -8.31 -5.48
C LEU A 123 19.36 -7.95 -4.00
N LEU A 124 19.50 -6.66 -3.67
CA LEU A 124 19.26 -6.14 -2.33
C LEU A 124 17.81 -6.38 -1.90
N GLU A 125 16.82 -6.08 -2.74
CA GLU A 125 15.39 -6.30 -2.47
C GLU A 125 15.13 -7.75 -2.04
N ARG A 126 15.58 -8.72 -2.84
CA ARG A 126 15.41 -10.15 -2.54
C ARG A 126 16.17 -10.60 -1.29
N THR A 127 17.28 -9.95 -0.95
CA THR A 127 18.06 -10.30 0.23
C THR A 127 17.42 -9.73 1.48
N VAL A 128 17.04 -8.46 1.47
CA VAL A 128 16.30 -7.79 2.54
C VAL A 128 14.97 -8.49 2.82
N GLN A 129 14.23 -8.89 1.78
CA GLN A 129 12.98 -9.63 1.95
C GLN A 129 13.17 -10.99 2.66
N ARG A 130 14.33 -11.65 2.49
CA ARG A 130 14.64 -12.94 3.15
C ARG A 130 15.08 -12.80 4.61
N LEU A 131 15.53 -11.61 5.01
CA LEU A 131 15.93 -11.32 6.39
C LEU A 131 14.72 -11.08 7.30
N ALA A 132 13.59 -10.67 6.72
CA ALA A 132 12.36 -10.46 7.46
C ALA A 132 11.87 -11.76 8.12
N PRO A 133 11.45 -11.72 9.41
CA PRO A 133 10.81 -12.85 10.08
C PRO A 133 9.65 -13.45 9.29
N ALA A 134 9.48 -14.76 9.42
CA ALA A 134 8.38 -15.48 8.79
C ALA A 134 7.03 -14.83 9.14
N GLY A 135 6.21 -14.59 8.13
CA GLY A 135 4.88 -13.98 8.31
C GLY A 135 4.87 -12.45 8.48
N GLN A 136 6.02 -11.78 8.52
CA GLN A 136 6.05 -10.31 8.56
C GLN A 136 5.65 -9.72 7.20
N LEU A 137 6.39 -10.07 6.15
CA LEU A 137 6.17 -9.56 4.79
C LEU A 137 5.08 -10.35 4.04
N THR A 138 3.82 -10.19 4.42
CA THR A 138 2.71 -10.97 3.83
C THR A 138 2.32 -10.55 2.41
N TRP A 139 2.84 -9.44 1.88
CA TRP A 139 2.46 -8.92 0.55
C TRP A 139 3.48 -9.23 -0.58
N ILE A 140 4.46 -10.10 -0.32
CA ILE A 140 5.55 -10.42 -1.27
C ILE A 140 5.22 -11.55 -2.25
N ASP A 141 4.16 -12.33 -2.02
CA ASP A 141 3.90 -13.55 -2.81
C ASP A 141 3.61 -13.23 -4.29
N ALA A 142 4.37 -13.89 -5.18
CA ALA A 142 4.22 -13.84 -6.63
C ALA A 142 2.91 -14.47 -7.12
N ARG A 143 2.33 -15.41 -6.36
CA ARG A 143 1.00 -16.00 -6.61
C ARG A 143 -0.13 -15.07 -6.16
N GLY A 144 0.20 -14.05 -5.38
CA GLY A 144 -0.72 -13.08 -4.81
C GLY A 144 -0.90 -13.26 -3.31
N PHE A 145 -1.41 -12.21 -2.66
CA PHE A 145 -1.78 -12.24 -1.26
C PHE A 145 -3.26 -11.86 -1.16
N GLU A 146 -3.95 -12.38 -0.15
CA GLU A 146 -5.37 -12.07 0.02
C GLU A 146 -5.55 -10.62 0.49
N PRO A 147 -6.55 -9.90 -0.03
CA PRO A 147 -7.00 -8.65 0.58
C PRO A 147 -7.30 -8.87 2.07
N ILE A 148 -7.00 -7.86 2.87
CA ILE A 148 -7.28 -7.94 4.30
C ILE A 148 -8.78 -7.80 4.56
N ASP A 149 -9.22 -8.16 5.76
CA ASP A 149 -10.55 -7.79 6.23
C ASP A 149 -10.68 -6.28 6.37
N GLU A 150 -11.88 -5.76 6.11
CA GLU A 150 -12.12 -4.32 6.23
C GLU A 150 -11.90 -3.85 7.69
N PRO A 151 -11.01 -2.87 7.94
CA PRO A 151 -10.85 -2.28 9.27
C PRO A 151 -12.04 -1.35 9.60
N ARG A 152 -13.21 -1.95 9.87
CA ARG A 152 -14.51 -1.26 9.87
C ARG A 152 -14.53 -0.02 10.77
N ALA A 153 -13.96 -0.10 11.96
CA ALA A 153 -13.92 1.03 12.90
C ALA A 153 -13.11 2.23 12.36
N LEU A 154 -11.98 1.98 11.70
CA LEU A 154 -11.18 3.03 11.07
C LEU A 154 -11.86 3.59 9.81
N VAL A 155 -12.58 2.74 9.08
CA VAL A 155 -13.41 3.20 7.96
C VAL A 155 -14.54 4.09 8.47
N ASP A 156 -15.23 3.72 9.54
CA ASP A 156 -16.30 4.52 10.14
C ASP A 156 -15.77 5.89 10.61
N LEU A 157 -14.61 5.89 11.29
CA LEU A 157 -13.92 7.11 11.69
C LEU A 157 -13.58 7.98 10.48
N LEU A 158 -13.06 7.40 9.40
CA LEU A 158 -12.71 8.15 8.19
C LEU A 158 -13.96 8.70 7.46
N LEU A 159 -15.06 7.96 7.44
CA LEU A 159 -16.31 8.45 6.85
C LEU A 159 -16.82 9.68 7.59
N ALA A 160 -16.70 9.69 8.92
CA ALA A 160 -16.98 10.86 9.75
C ALA A 160 -16.00 12.01 9.48
N GLU A 161 -14.69 11.75 9.43
CA GLU A 161 -13.66 12.76 9.10
C GLU A 161 -13.90 13.41 7.73
N LEU A 162 -14.31 12.62 6.73
CA LEU A 162 -14.60 13.08 5.37
C LEU A 162 -16.00 13.71 5.22
N ALA A 163 -16.79 13.76 6.29
CA ALA A 163 -18.18 14.23 6.30
C ALA A 163 -19.03 13.58 5.18
N TYR A 164 -18.92 12.26 5.03
CA TYR A 164 -19.76 11.54 4.06
C TYR A 164 -21.22 11.59 4.49
N THR A 165 -22.06 12.08 3.59
CA THR A 165 -23.51 12.12 3.73
C THR A 165 -24.13 10.73 3.66
N SER A 166 -25.36 10.58 4.14
CA SER A 166 -26.06 9.28 4.17
C SER A 166 -26.16 8.62 2.78
N ASP A 167 -26.41 9.39 1.72
CA ASP A 167 -26.47 8.90 0.34
C ASP A 167 -25.12 8.31 -0.14
N ARG A 168 -24.01 8.93 0.26
CA ARG A 168 -22.67 8.41 -0.02
C ARG A 168 -22.39 7.14 0.77
N VAL A 169 -22.80 7.09 2.03
CA VAL A 169 -22.67 5.87 2.84
C VAL A 169 -23.49 4.73 2.23
N GLU A 170 -24.74 4.99 1.81
CA GLU A 170 -25.58 4.01 1.13
C GLU A 170 -24.96 3.53 -0.19
N ALA A 171 -24.33 4.42 -0.96
CA ALA A 171 -23.59 4.03 -2.17
C ALA A 171 -22.44 3.06 -1.89
N LEU A 172 -21.68 3.30 -0.82
CA LEU A 172 -20.63 2.38 -0.37
C LEU A 172 -21.20 1.03 0.07
N LEU A 173 -22.35 1.03 0.76
CA LEU A 173 -23.02 -0.20 1.20
C LEU A 173 -23.54 -1.03 0.02
N ARG A 174 -24.13 -0.39 -1.01
CA ARG A 174 -24.51 -1.07 -2.25
C ARG A 174 -23.30 -1.70 -2.93
N GLN A 175 -22.18 -1.00 -2.98
CA GLN A 175 -20.95 -1.55 -3.55
C GLN A 175 -20.39 -2.72 -2.72
N ALA A 176 -20.44 -2.62 -1.39
CA ALA A 176 -20.00 -3.69 -0.49
C ALA A 176 -20.88 -4.96 -0.61
N ALA A 177 -22.17 -4.80 -0.90
CA ALA A 177 -23.07 -5.93 -1.14
C ALA A 177 -22.64 -6.73 -2.40
N LEU A 178 -22.17 -6.03 -3.45
CA LEU A 178 -21.62 -6.69 -4.64
C LEU A 178 -20.34 -7.47 -4.33
N HIS A 179 -19.51 -6.99 -3.41
CA HIS A 179 -18.33 -7.74 -2.95
C HIS A 179 -18.73 -9.05 -2.25
N SER A 180 -19.70 -8.95 -1.33
CA SER A 180 -20.16 -10.08 -0.51
C SER A 180 -20.88 -11.16 -1.31
N ALA A 181 -21.50 -10.78 -2.43
CA ALA A 181 -22.19 -11.70 -3.33
C ALA A 181 -21.27 -12.49 -4.28
N ARG A 182 -19.96 -12.24 -4.26
CA ARG A 182 -19.00 -12.97 -5.13
C ARG A 182 -18.76 -14.38 -4.59
N PRO A 183 -18.73 -15.40 -5.46
CA PRO A 183 -18.21 -16.71 -5.09
C PRO A 183 -16.76 -16.54 -4.60
N ARG A 184 -16.44 -17.18 -3.46
CA ARG A 184 -15.06 -17.29 -2.97
C ARG A 184 -14.24 -18.17 -3.90
#